data_AF-A0A060PXG0-F1
#
_entry.id   AF-A0A060PXG0-F1
#
_cell.length_a   1.000
_cell.length_b   1.000
_cell.length_c   1.000
_cell.angle_alpha   90.00
_cell.angle_beta   90.00
_cell.angle_gamma   90.00
#
_symmetry.space_group_name_H-M   'P 1'
#
loop_
_entity.id
_entity.type
_entity.pdbx_description
1 polymer ?
#
loop_
_entity_poly.entity_id
_entity_poly.type
_entity_poly.pdbx_seq_one_letter_code
_entity_poly.pdbx_strand_id
1 'polypeptide(L)'
;MVIEHKEWRATLSAVNGREGLNQNTVISEIDEGLRNGQQRGLGYLKWQKDNFNINYLFEVKNDEDVPFRDTKLTLLHLVVNFNLENIVNALLGVKGINVNAVDNHNRTSLH
;
A
#
# COMPACT_ATOMS: atom_id res chain seq x y z
N MET A 1 5.68 14.40 -1.27
CA MET A 1 5.88 14.20 -2.73
C MET A 1 5.28 12.84 -3.07
N VAL A 2 4.53 12.80 -4.16
CA VAL A 2 3.30 12.01 -4.40
C VAL A 2 3.59 10.52 -4.68
N ILE A 3 2.78 9.59 -4.15
CA ILE A 3 2.73 8.23 -4.72
C ILE A 3 2.15 8.34 -6.13
N GLU A 4 2.85 7.83 -7.14
CA GLU A 4 2.30 7.67 -8.49
C GLU A 4 1.24 6.56 -8.49
N HIS A 5 0.02 6.97 -8.11
CA HIS A 5 -1.11 6.12 -7.73
C HIS A 5 -1.52 5.12 -8.83
N LYS A 6 -1.44 5.53 -10.10
CA LYS A 6 -1.76 4.66 -11.25
C LYS A 6 -0.81 3.47 -11.38
N GLU A 7 0.49 3.68 -11.13
CA GLU A 7 1.49 2.60 -11.23
C GLU A 7 1.38 1.63 -10.06
N TRP A 8 1.17 2.14 -8.83
CA TRP A 8 0.95 1.30 -7.66
C TRP A 8 -0.30 0.44 -7.79
N ARG A 9 -1.40 0.99 -8.30
CA ARG A 9 -2.63 0.22 -8.52
C ARG A 9 -2.42 -0.95 -9.48
N ALA A 10 -1.73 -0.74 -10.60
CA ALA A 10 -1.46 -1.80 -11.57
C ALA A 10 -0.57 -2.90 -10.98
N THR A 11 0.52 -2.51 -10.33
CA THR A 11 1.44 -3.45 -9.69
C THR A 11 0.79 -4.24 -8.56
N LEU A 12 0.06 -3.57 -7.65
CA LEU A 12 -0.65 -4.22 -6.55
C LEU A 12 -1.73 -5.16 -7.07
N SER A 13 -2.44 -4.78 -8.14
CA SER A 13 -3.40 -5.68 -8.81
C SER A 13 -2.73 -6.95 -9.34
N ALA A 14 -1.55 -6.83 -9.95
CA ALA A 14 -0.79 -7.98 -10.42
C ALA A 14 -0.30 -8.87 -9.27
N VAL A 15 0.18 -8.28 -8.17
CA VAL A 15 0.60 -9.02 -6.97
C VAL A 15 -0.58 -9.75 -6.32
N ASN A 16 -1.77 -9.14 -6.32
CA ASN A 16 -2.98 -9.72 -5.74
C ASN A 16 -3.38 -11.06 -6.39
N GLY A 17 -2.99 -11.29 -7.65
CA GLY A 17 -3.24 -12.56 -8.36
C GLY A 17 -2.15 -13.62 -8.21
N ARG A 18 -1.06 -13.37 -7.46
CA ARG A 18 0.06 -14.31 -7.34
C ARG A 18 -0.32 -15.52 -6.46
N GLU A 19 0.02 -16.72 -6.94
CA GLU A 19 -0.10 -17.93 -6.14
C GLU A 19 0.84 -17.90 -4.94
N GLY A 20 0.39 -18.44 -3.81
CA GLY A 20 1.20 -18.50 -2.58
C GLY A 20 1.32 -17.16 -1.82
N LEU A 21 0.59 -16.12 -2.22
CA LEU A 21 0.50 -14.87 -1.46
C LEU A 21 -0.06 -15.13 -0.05
N ASN A 22 0.70 -14.77 0.98
CA ASN A 22 0.32 -14.94 2.38
C ASN A 22 1.05 -13.92 3.27
N GLN A 23 0.79 -13.93 4.57
CA GLN A 23 1.35 -12.98 5.54
C GLN A 23 2.88 -12.95 5.60
N ASN A 24 3.56 -14.03 5.23
CA ASN A 24 5.03 -14.10 5.24
C ASN A 24 5.64 -13.59 3.93
N THR A 25 4.88 -13.57 2.83
CA THR A 25 5.38 -13.23 1.50
C THR A 25 4.86 -11.88 1.00
N VAL A 26 3.73 -11.38 1.50
CA VAL A 26 3.04 -10.20 0.97
C VAL A 26 3.93 -8.97 0.81
N ILE A 27 4.83 -8.69 1.77
CA ILE A 27 5.73 -7.53 1.67
C ILE A 27 6.83 -7.73 0.63
N SER A 28 7.42 -8.93 0.55
CA SER A 28 8.45 -9.21 -0.46
C SER A 28 7.86 -9.23 -1.88
N GLU A 29 6.64 -9.73 -2.05
CA GLU A 29 5.95 -9.74 -3.35
C GLU A 29 5.61 -8.32 -3.82
N ILE A 30 5.16 -7.45 -2.90
CA ILE A 30 4.90 -6.03 -3.19
C ILE A 30 6.20 -5.29 -3.50
N ASP A 31 7.26 -5.52 -2.71
CA ASP A 31 8.59 -4.97 -2.97
C ASP A 31 9.07 -5.37 -4.37
N GLU A 32 9.07 -6.66 -4.68
CA GLU A 32 9.51 -7.16 -5.98
C GLU A 32 8.68 -6.57 -7.13
N GLY A 33 7.36 -6.53 -6.98
CA GLY A 33 6.46 -5.93 -7.97
C GLY A 33 6.80 -4.46 -8.24
N LEU A 34 6.98 -3.66 -7.18
CA LEU A 34 7.30 -2.23 -7.30
C LEU A 34 8.74 -2.01 -7.80
N ARG A 35 9.68 -2.89 -7.44
CA ARG A 35 11.09 -2.80 -7.84
C ARG A 35 11.30 -3.06 -9.33
N ASN A 36 10.49 -3.93 -9.91
CA ASN A 36 10.49 -4.29 -11.33
C ASN A 36 9.64 -3.34 -12.18
N GLY A 37 8.89 -2.42 -11.55
CA GLY A 37 8.13 -1.38 -12.21
C GLY A 37 9.03 -0.32 -12.88
N GLN A 38 8.45 0.41 -13.83
CA GLN A 38 9.17 1.34 -14.70
C GLN A 38 9.64 2.60 -13.96
N GLN A 39 9.03 2.97 -12.81
CA GLN A 39 9.51 4.06 -11.95
C GLN A 39 9.49 3.71 -10.46
N ARG A 40 10.63 3.90 -9.78
CA ARG A 40 10.72 3.89 -8.31
C ARG A 40 10.34 5.26 -7.78
N GLY A 41 9.04 5.51 -7.62
CA GLY A 41 8.55 6.73 -7.00
C GLY A 41 9.16 6.97 -5.61
N LEU A 42 9.32 8.23 -5.21
CA LEU A 42 9.92 8.61 -3.92
C LEU A 42 9.22 7.99 -2.70
N GLY A 43 7.93 7.67 -2.81
CA GLY A 43 7.18 6.95 -1.78
C GLY A 43 7.74 5.55 -1.50
N TYR A 44 8.05 4.78 -2.56
CA TYR A 44 8.67 3.46 -2.44
C TYR A 44 10.06 3.57 -1.81
N LEU A 45 10.90 4.50 -2.28
CA LEU A 45 12.26 4.66 -1.77
C LEU A 45 12.29 5.02 -0.28
N LYS A 46 11.33 5.82 0.21
CA LYS A 46 11.21 6.11 1.64
C LYS A 46 10.72 4.91 2.44
N TRP A 47 9.75 4.17 1.93
CA TRP A 47 9.26 2.95 2.57
C TRP A 47 10.34 1.87 2.66
N GLN A 48 11.14 1.71 1.61
CA GLN A 48 12.32 0.84 1.60
C GLN A 48 13.36 1.28 2.66
N LYS A 49 13.64 2.58 2.77
CA LYS A 49 14.53 3.13 3.81
C LYS A 49 13.99 2.93 5.23
N ASP A 50 12.67 2.91 5.39
CA ASP A 50 11.99 2.58 6.65
C ASP A 50 11.83 1.06 6.86
N ASN A 51 12.65 0.26 6.18
CA ASN A 51 12.68 -1.20 6.27
C ASN A 51 11.30 -1.86 6.05
N PHE A 52 10.56 -1.34 5.05
CA PHE A 52 9.22 -1.82 4.70
C PHE A 52 8.25 -1.88 5.87
N ASN A 53 8.30 -0.88 6.76
CA ASN A 53 7.36 -0.75 7.86
C ASN A 53 5.91 -0.94 7.38
N ILE A 54 5.25 -1.95 7.91
CA ILE A 54 3.90 -2.38 7.50
C ILE A 54 2.85 -1.27 7.73
N ASN A 55 3.11 -0.38 8.69
CA ASN A 55 2.24 0.74 9.03
C ASN A 55 2.77 2.07 8.48
N TYR A 56 3.68 2.04 7.50
CA TYR A 56 4.23 3.24 6.89
C TYR A 56 3.11 4.14 6.33
N LEU A 57 3.20 5.43 6.64
CA LEU A 57 2.26 6.44 6.19
C LEU A 57 2.75 7.09 4.91
N PHE A 58 2.15 6.71 3.79
CA PHE A 58 2.46 7.28 2.49
C PHE A 58 1.73 8.60 2.28
N GLU A 59 2.44 9.62 1.78
CA GLU A 59 1.85 10.88 1.37
C GLU A 59 1.24 10.76 -0.03
N VAL A 60 -0.09 10.86 -0.12
CA VAL A 60 -0.82 10.97 -1.39
C VAL A 60 -1.18 12.44 -1.60
N LYS A 61 -0.77 13.05 -2.72
CA LYS A 61 -1.22 14.41 -3.09
C LYS A 61 -1.80 14.40 -4.49
N ASN A 62 -2.84 15.20 -4.71
CA ASN A 62 -3.42 15.52 -6.02
C ASN A 62 -3.51 14.32 -6.98
N ASP A 63 -4.41 13.39 -6.68
CA ASP A 63 -4.98 12.51 -7.71
C ASP A 63 -6.47 12.88 -7.84
N GLU A 64 -6.93 13.17 -9.07
CA GLU A 64 -8.34 13.45 -9.36
C GLU A 64 -9.21 12.21 -9.10
N ASP A 65 -8.63 11.01 -9.16
CA ASP A 65 -9.30 9.71 -8.95
C ASP A 65 -9.38 9.31 -7.47
N VAL A 66 -8.74 10.04 -6.55
CA VAL A 66 -8.79 9.77 -5.11
C VAL A 66 -9.49 10.94 -4.41
N PRO A 67 -10.64 10.73 -3.75
CA PRO A 67 -11.38 11.82 -3.11
C PRO A 67 -10.67 12.46 -1.90
N PHE A 68 -9.46 11.99 -1.56
CA PHE A 68 -8.73 12.29 -0.33
C PHE A 68 -7.43 13.05 -0.64
N ARG A 69 -7.57 14.36 -0.87
CA ARG A 69 -6.43 15.28 -1.06
C ARG A 69 -5.55 15.32 0.19
N ASP A 70 -4.25 15.50 0.00
CA ASP A 70 -3.24 15.65 1.05
C ASP A 70 -3.36 14.64 2.21
N THR A 71 -3.71 13.38 1.88
CA THR A 71 -3.98 12.35 2.86
C THR A 71 -2.77 11.44 3.07
N LYS A 72 -2.52 11.06 4.33
CA LYS A 72 -1.54 10.03 4.67
C LYS A 72 -2.23 8.69 4.80
N LEU A 73 -1.89 7.74 3.95
CA LEU A 73 -2.50 6.42 3.92
C LEU A 73 -1.49 5.33 4.26
N THR A 74 -1.92 4.30 4.98
CA THR A 74 -1.12 3.07 5.11
C THR A 74 -1.29 2.19 3.88
N LEU A 75 -0.44 1.18 3.75
CA LEU A 75 -0.59 0.16 2.71
C LEU A 75 -1.98 -0.51 2.77
N LEU A 76 -2.51 -0.74 3.98
CA LEU A 76 -3.84 -1.32 4.19
C LEU A 76 -4.96 -0.44 3.60
N HIS A 77 -4.90 0.88 3.79
CA HIS A 77 -5.86 1.80 3.17
C HIS A 77 -5.82 1.71 1.64
N LEU A 78 -4.62 1.67 1.05
CA LEU A 78 -4.46 1.61 -0.41
C LEU A 78 -5.11 0.35 -0.98
N VAL A 79 -4.84 -0.82 -0.39
CA VAL A 79 -5.32 -2.10 -0.95
C VAL A 79 -6.82 -2.31 -0.73
N VAL A 80 -7.39 -1.76 0.36
CA VAL A 80 -8.84 -1.74 0.56
C VAL A 80 -9.52 -0.85 -0.48
N ASN A 81 -8.99 0.36 -0.71
CA ASN A 81 -9.52 1.27 -1.74
C ASN A 81 -9.45 0.66 -3.16
N PHE A 82 -8.48 -0.23 -3.40
CA PHE A 82 -8.34 -0.94 -4.68
C PHE A 82 -9.11 -2.26 -4.76
N ASN A 83 -9.79 -2.66 -3.68
CA ASN A 83 -10.52 -3.93 -3.57
C ASN A 83 -9.62 -5.17 -3.84
N LEU A 84 -8.41 -5.18 -3.29
CA LEU A 84 -7.40 -6.24 -3.48
C LEU A 84 -7.45 -7.25 -2.32
N GLU A 85 -8.50 -8.07 -2.32
CA GLU A 85 -8.85 -8.97 -1.21
C GLU A 85 -7.73 -9.92 -0.77
N ASN A 86 -6.95 -10.48 -1.70
CA ASN A 86 -5.88 -11.42 -1.33
C ASN A 86 -4.76 -10.71 -0.58
N ILE A 87 -4.39 -9.51 -1.02
CA ILE A 87 -3.41 -8.68 -0.30
C ILE A 87 -3.99 -8.23 1.05
N VAL A 88 -5.25 -7.81 1.11
CA VAL A 88 -5.91 -7.45 2.38
C VAL A 88 -5.82 -8.61 3.36
N ASN A 89 -6.25 -9.82 2.97
CA ASN A 89 -6.21 -11.01 3.81
C ASN A 89 -4.79 -11.35 4.27
N ALA A 90 -3.80 -11.25 3.38
CA ALA A 90 -2.41 -11.50 3.72
C ALA A 90 -1.85 -10.46 4.70
N LEU A 91 -2.13 -9.16 4.49
CA LEU A 91 -1.70 -8.07 5.39
C LEU A 91 -2.31 -8.19 6.78
N LEU A 92 -3.58 -8.60 6.89
CA LEU A 92 -4.24 -8.81 8.18
C LEU A 92 -3.59 -9.92 9.02
N GLY A 93 -2.90 -10.87 8.38
CA GLY A 93 -2.12 -11.90 9.05
C GLY A 93 -0.71 -11.46 9.48
N VAL A 94 -0.23 -10.28 9.05
CA VAL A 94 1.12 -9.80 9.36
C VAL A 94 1.20 -9.34 10.81
N LYS A 95 2.18 -9.86 11.56
CA LYS A 95 2.41 -9.43 12.95
C LYS A 95 2.72 -7.94 13.01
N GLY A 96 1.98 -7.21 13.85
CA GLY A 96 2.19 -5.78 14.05
C GLY A 96 1.43 -4.88 13.07
N ILE A 97 0.58 -5.43 12.20
CA ILE A 97 -0.36 -4.63 11.40
C ILE A 97 -1.28 -3.83 12.31
N ASN A 98 -1.41 -2.53 12.05
CA ASN A 98 -2.36 -1.66 12.72
C ASN A 98 -3.63 -1.54 11.87
N VAL A 99 -4.60 -2.42 12.12
CA VAL A 99 -5.91 -2.41 11.42
C VAL A 99 -6.73 -1.15 11.70
N ASN A 100 -6.43 -0.47 12.82
CA ASN A 100 -7.07 0.78 13.24
C ASN A 100 -6.18 1.99 12.93
N ALA A 101 -5.17 1.83 12.07
CA ALA A 101 -4.39 2.97 11.61
C ALA A 101 -5.36 3.99 11.01
N VAL A 102 -5.26 5.22 11.51
CA VAL A 102 -6.05 6.32 10.97
C VAL A 102 -5.22 7.13 9.98
N ASP A 103 -5.88 7.60 8.93
CA ASP A 103 -5.33 8.67 8.11
C ASP A 103 -5.26 9.99 8.89
N ASN A 104 -4.75 11.05 8.26
CA ASN A 104 -4.71 12.40 8.84
C ASN A 104 -6.08 13.09 8.92
N HIS A 105 -7.16 12.42 8.51
CA HIS A 105 -8.56 12.81 8.72
C HIS A 105 -9.26 11.94 9.78
N ASN A 106 -8.49 11.16 10.56
CA ASN A 106 -8.99 10.23 11.59
C ASN A 106 -9.84 9.06 11.05
N ARG A 107 -9.69 8.70 9.76
CA ARG A 107 -10.42 7.59 9.13
C ARG A 107 -9.58 6.33 9.16
N THR A 108 -10.18 5.22 9.55
CA THR A 108 -9.54 3.90 9.44
C THR A 108 -9.70 3.34 8.03
N SER A 109 -9.00 2.25 7.72
CA SER A 109 -9.12 1.56 6.43
C SER A 109 -10.52 0.97 6.16
N LEU A 110 -11.42 0.96 7.15
CA LEU A 110 -12.81 0.48 7.05
C LEU A 110 -13.86 1.61 6.98
N HIS A 111 -13.46 2.89 7.07
CA HIS A 111 -14.37 4.05 6.97
C HIS A 111 -14.74 4.36 5.52
#